data_AF-A0AAD9GI45-F1
#
_entry.id   AF-A0AAD9GI45-F1
#
_cell.length_a   1.000
_cell.length_b   1.000
_cell.length_c   1.000
_cell.angle_alpha   90.00
_cell.angle_beta   90.00
_cell.angle_gamma   90.00
#
_symmetry.space_group_name_H-M   'P 1'
#
loop_
_entity.id
_entity.type
_entity.pdbx_description
1 polymer ?
#
loop_
_entity_poly.entity_id
_entity_poly.type
_entity_poly.pdbx_seq_one_letter_code
_entity_poly.pdbx_strand_id
1 'polypeptide(L)'
;MVQWWKSINALLVESKVTKEQVKRAVDSSKIAFRSGFHSVMKLLRDHQVPTLVFSAGLCDVIHLALEREAVASDNVQVVSNAMNFGAEGVIEGFCGDIIHPLNKTARVLIDFSA
;
A
#
# COMPACT_ATOMS: atom_id res chain seq x y z
N MET A 1 -5.09 -4.69 18.15
CA MET A 1 -4.69 -4.30 16.78
C MET A 1 -5.70 -3.37 16.13
N VAL A 2 -6.99 -3.74 16.02
CA VAL A 2 -8.04 -2.88 15.44
C VAL A 2 -8.03 -1.44 15.98
N GLN A 3 -8.00 -1.26 17.31
CA GLN A 3 -7.98 0.08 17.91
C GLN A 3 -6.78 0.92 17.44
N TRP A 4 -5.57 0.36 17.43
CA TRP A 4 -4.38 1.08 16.98
C TRP A 4 -4.52 1.54 15.52
N TRP A 5 -4.92 0.66 14.60
CA TRP A 5 -5.10 1.05 13.19
C TRP A 5 -6.23 2.07 13.01
N LYS A 6 -7.34 1.92 13.74
CA LYS A 6 -8.41 2.94 13.73
C LYS A 6 -7.91 4.30 14.22
N SER A 7 -7.16 4.32 15.31
CA SER A 7 -6.61 5.56 15.87
C SER A 7 -5.61 6.22 14.93
N ILE A 8 -4.70 5.47 14.31
CA ILE A 8 -3.70 6.06 13.41
C ILE A 8 -4.34 6.55 12.11
N ASN A 9 -5.32 5.82 11.58
CA ASN A 9 -6.08 6.23 10.40
C ASN A 9 -6.88 7.51 10.68
N ALA A 10 -7.53 7.61 11.84
CA ALA A 10 -8.24 8.81 12.26
C ALA A 10 -7.30 10.02 12.39
N LEU A 11 -6.11 9.84 12.97
CA LEU A 11 -5.11 10.90 13.08
C LEU A 11 -4.62 11.40 11.71
N LEU A 12 -4.45 10.52 10.73
CA LEU A 12 -4.06 10.92 9.36
C LEU A 12 -5.16 11.79 8.70
N VAL A 13 -6.43 11.45 8.93
CA VAL A 13 -7.59 12.24 8.45
C VAL A 13 -7.69 13.57 9.18
N GLU A 14 -7.61 13.58 10.51
CA GLU A 14 -7.63 14.80 11.32
C GLU A 14 -6.50 15.76 10.94
N SER A 15 -5.32 15.21 10.62
CA SER A 15 -4.15 15.97 10.18
C SER A 15 -4.25 16.47 8.73
N LYS A 16 -5.32 16.13 8.00
CA LYS A 16 -5.54 16.53 6.60
C LYS A 16 -4.36 16.20 5.68
N VAL A 17 -3.80 15.01 5.82
CA VAL A 17 -2.68 14.56 4.98
C VAL A 17 -3.08 14.60 3.50
N THR A 18 -2.25 15.22 2.68
CA THR A 18 -2.47 15.32 1.23
C THR A 18 -1.71 14.24 0.47
N LYS A 19 -2.22 13.87 -0.71
CA LYS A 19 -1.55 12.94 -1.63
C LYS A 19 -0.13 13.39 -1.96
N GLU A 20 0.08 14.69 -2.14
CA GLU A 20 1.38 15.30 -2.41
C GLU A 20 2.32 15.19 -1.20
N GLN A 21 1.81 15.32 0.03
CA GLN A 21 2.62 15.08 1.24
C GLN A 21 3.05 13.62 1.34
N VAL A 22 2.16 12.66 1.02
CA VAL A 22 2.53 11.23 0.97
C VAL A 22 3.63 10.99 -0.06
N LYS A 23 3.49 11.55 -1.27
CA LYS A 23 4.52 11.45 -2.31
C LYS A 23 5.86 12.03 -1.84
N ARG A 24 5.86 13.25 -1.29
CA ARG A 24 7.08 13.87 -0.75
C ARG A 24 7.69 13.06 0.39
N ALA A 25 6.87 12.47 1.25
CA ALA A 25 7.34 11.61 2.33
C ALA A 25 8.04 10.37 1.78
N VAL A 26 7.50 9.72 0.76
CA VAL A 26 8.15 8.57 0.10
C VAL A 26 9.44 8.99 -0.60
N ASP A 27 9.41 10.06 -1.37
CA ASP A 27 10.56 10.58 -2.12
C ASP A 27 11.74 10.95 -1.17
N SER A 28 11.44 11.52 -0.01
CA SER A 28 12.44 11.90 1.01
C SER A 28 12.81 10.78 1.99
N SER A 29 12.11 9.65 1.95
CA SER A 29 12.34 8.54 2.87
C SER A 29 13.58 7.72 2.53
N LYS A 30 14.08 7.01 3.56
CA LYS A 30 15.11 5.98 3.45
C LYS A 30 14.52 4.58 3.22
N ILE A 31 13.34 4.47 2.61
CA ILE A 31 12.78 3.17 2.23
C ILE A 31 13.79 2.49 1.31
N ALA A 32 14.17 1.26 1.68
CA ALA A 32 15.11 0.45 0.93
C ALA A 32 14.56 -0.97 0.83
N PHE A 33 14.78 -1.59 -0.32
CA PHE A 33 14.42 -2.98 -0.53
C PHE A 33 15.56 -3.91 -0.11
N ARG A 34 15.20 -5.16 0.20
CA ARG A 34 16.18 -6.18 0.57
C ARG A 34 17.08 -6.52 -0.63
N SER A 35 18.29 -6.99 -0.34
CA SER A 35 19.18 -7.54 -1.37
C SER A 35 18.44 -8.59 -2.21
N GLY A 36 18.62 -8.53 -3.54
CA GLY A 36 17.98 -9.44 -4.49
C GLY A 36 16.54 -9.06 -4.89
N PHE A 37 15.97 -7.99 -4.34
CA PHE A 37 14.60 -7.54 -4.66
C PHE A 37 14.37 -7.37 -6.17
N HIS A 38 15.19 -6.57 -6.86
CA HIS A 38 15.02 -6.31 -8.29
C HIS A 38 15.16 -7.59 -9.12
N SER A 39 16.09 -8.48 -8.74
CA SER A 39 16.28 -9.77 -9.43
C SER A 39 15.04 -10.66 -9.34
N VAL A 40 14.45 -10.77 -8.14
CA VAL A 40 13.22 -11.55 -7.93
C VAL A 40 12.04 -10.93 -8.67
N MET A 41 11.85 -9.61 -8.56
CA MET A 41 10.74 -8.93 -9.23
C MET A 41 10.85 -9.04 -10.76
N LYS A 42 12.06 -8.93 -11.30
CA LYS A 42 12.32 -9.15 -12.74
C LYS A 42 12.01 -10.58 -13.15
N LEU A 43 12.50 -11.58 -12.40
CA LEU A 43 12.23 -12.98 -12.69
C LEU A 43 10.72 -13.29 -12.71
N LEU A 44 9.99 -12.82 -11.70
CA LEU A 44 8.53 -13.01 -11.63
C LEU A 44 7.81 -12.34 -12.80
N ARG A 45 8.24 -11.13 -13.18
CA ARG A 45 7.69 -10.41 -14.35
C ARG A 45 7.98 -11.13 -15.66
N ASP A 46 9.22 -11.54 -15.90
CA ASP A 46 9.63 -12.20 -17.14
C ASP A 46 8.85 -13.51 -17.37
N HIS A 47 8.51 -14.22 -16.29
CA HIS A 47 7.69 -15.43 -16.32
C HIS A 47 6.20 -15.19 -16.09
N GLN A 48 5.74 -13.93 -16.04
CA GLN A 48 4.34 -13.53 -15.84
C GLN A 48 3.69 -14.20 -14.62
N VAL A 49 4.46 -14.38 -13.54
CA VAL A 49 3.97 -15.00 -12.29
C VAL A 49 3.10 -13.98 -11.54
N PRO A 50 1.81 -14.30 -11.27
CA PRO A 50 0.97 -13.45 -10.45
C PRO A 50 1.58 -13.29 -9.06
N THR A 51 1.84 -12.04 -8.66
CA THR A 51 2.55 -11.70 -7.44
C THR A 51 1.66 -10.82 -6.56
N LEU A 52 1.29 -11.34 -5.39
CA LEU A 52 0.46 -10.62 -4.43
C LEU A 52 1.32 -10.00 -3.32
N VAL A 53 1.30 -8.68 -3.21
CA VAL A 53 1.81 -7.94 -2.05
C VAL A 53 0.66 -7.72 -1.07
N PHE A 54 0.54 -8.59 -0.08
CA PHE A 54 -0.50 -8.49 0.96
C PHE A 54 0.03 -7.79 2.22
N SER A 55 -0.34 -6.51 2.40
CA SER A 55 0.23 -5.64 3.42
C SER A 55 -0.82 -5.08 4.39
N ALA A 56 -0.44 -4.92 5.66
CA ALA A 56 -1.21 -4.20 6.68
C ALA A 56 -0.79 -2.72 6.80
N GLY A 57 0.08 -2.28 5.89
CA GLY A 57 0.54 -0.89 5.79
C GLY A 57 -0.41 -0.04 4.97
N LEU A 58 0.15 0.97 4.31
CA LEU A 58 -0.56 1.95 3.50
C LEU A 58 -0.35 1.63 2.02
N CYS A 59 -1.43 1.39 1.28
CA CYS A 59 -1.38 0.98 -0.13
C CYS A 59 -0.63 2.00 -0.99
N ASP A 60 -0.96 3.28 -0.82
CA ASP A 60 -0.42 4.39 -1.60
C ASP A 60 1.10 4.53 -1.43
N VAL A 61 1.60 4.35 -0.20
CA VAL A 61 3.04 4.35 0.11
C VAL A 61 3.75 3.18 -0.57
N ILE A 62 3.13 2.00 -0.59
CA ILE A 62 3.69 0.81 -1.24
C ILE A 62 3.75 1.03 -2.75
N HIS A 63 2.69 1.52 -3.37
CA HIS A 63 2.67 1.82 -4.80
C HIS A 63 3.76 2.81 -5.18
N LEU A 64 3.86 3.94 -4.47
CA LEU A 64 4.90 4.94 -4.70
C LEU A 64 6.31 4.38 -4.53
N ALA A 65 6.53 3.50 -3.53
CA ALA A 65 7.82 2.85 -3.33
C ALA A 65 8.17 1.86 -4.45
N LEU A 66 7.19 1.12 -4.99
CA LEU A 66 7.40 0.19 -6.11
C LEU A 66 7.59 0.93 -7.44
N GLU A 67 6.87 2.03 -7.66
CA GLU A 67 7.02 2.92 -8.82
C GLU A 67 8.42 3.54 -8.85
N ARG A 68 8.91 4.02 -7.70
CA ARG A 68 10.26 4.59 -7.56
C ARG A 68 11.36 3.63 -8.00
N GLU A 69 11.17 2.32 -7.82
CA GLU A 69 12.12 1.29 -8.22
C GLU A 69 11.88 0.73 -9.64
N ALA A 70 10.90 1.27 -10.39
CA ALA A 70 10.48 0.79 -11.70
C ALA A 70 10.07 -0.71 -11.71
N VAL A 71 9.57 -1.23 -10.59
CA VAL A 71 9.13 -2.63 -10.45
C VAL A 71 7.62 -2.80 -10.38
N ALA A 72 6.85 -1.72 -10.41
CA ALA A 72 5.42 -1.79 -10.65
C ALA A 72 5.18 -2.45 -12.03
N SER A 73 4.41 -3.53 -12.05
CA SER A 73 3.99 -4.26 -13.27
C SER A 73 2.61 -4.84 -13.11
N ASP A 74 1.99 -5.14 -14.24
CA ASP A 74 0.68 -5.77 -14.36
C ASP A 74 0.59 -7.13 -13.64
N ASN A 75 1.71 -7.84 -13.47
CA ASN A 75 1.74 -9.11 -12.72
C ASN A 75 1.79 -8.93 -11.20
N VAL A 76 1.87 -7.69 -10.69
CA VAL A 76 1.95 -7.38 -9.25
C VAL A 76 0.65 -6.72 -8.79
N GLN A 77 -0.04 -7.37 -7.86
CA GLN A 77 -1.22 -6.82 -7.20
C GLN A 77 -0.89 -6.47 -5.75
N VAL A 78 -1.34 -5.30 -5.30
CA VAL A 78 -1.20 -4.87 -3.90
C VAL A 78 -2.56 -4.91 -3.22
N VAL A 79 -2.66 -5.62 -2.11
CA VAL A 79 -3.82 -5.61 -1.21
C VAL A 79 -3.37 -5.02 0.12
N SER A 80 -3.85 -3.82 0.44
CA SER A 80 -3.48 -3.09 1.64
C SER A 80 -4.51 -2.01 2.01
N ASN A 81 -4.26 -1.24 3.07
CA ASN A 81 -5.15 -0.15 3.47
C ASN A 81 -4.94 1.03 2.52
N ALA A 82 -5.83 1.22 1.55
CA ALA A 82 -5.77 2.33 0.61
C ALA A 82 -6.36 3.60 1.24
N MET A 83 -5.65 4.72 1.11
CA MET A 83 -6.15 6.03 1.49
C MET A 83 -7.20 6.48 0.48
N ASN A 84 -8.31 7.02 0.99
CA ASN A 84 -9.30 7.69 0.16
C ASN A 84 -9.01 9.19 0.16
N PHE A 85 -8.59 9.72 -0.99
CA PHE A 85 -8.35 11.16 -1.16
C PHE A 85 -9.54 11.81 -1.87
N GLY A 86 -10.04 12.92 -1.31
CA GLY A 86 -11.07 13.74 -1.92
C GLY A 86 -10.59 14.52 -3.15
N ALA A 87 -11.47 15.32 -3.73
CA ALA A 87 -11.20 16.09 -4.96
C ALA A 87 -9.99 17.06 -4.82
N GLU A 88 -9.79 17.61 -3.63
CA GLU A 88 -8.69 18.54 -3.30
C GLU A 88 -7.38 17.81 -2.94
N GLY A 89 -7.32 16.48 -3.11
CA GLY A 89 -6.14 15.68 -2.78
C GLY A 89 -5.89 15.48 -1.28
N VAL A 90 -6.84 15.88 -0.43
CA VAL A 90 -6.79 15.69 1.04
C VAL A 90 -7.43 14.34 1.39
N ILE A 91 -6.82 13.60 2.32
CA ILE A 91 -7.38 12.32 2.79
C ILE A 91 -8.70 12.53 3.54
N GLU A 92 -9.71 11.73 3.19
CA GLU A 92 -11.03 11.73 3.81
C GLU A 92 -11.28 10.44 4.62
N GLY A 93 -10.48 9.40 4.37
CA GLY A 93 -10.63 8.11 5.04
C GLY A 93 -9.76 7.03 4.43
N PHE A 94 -10.18 5.78 4.62
CA PHE A 94 -9.56 4.59 4.05
C PHE A 94 -10.63 3.72 3.39
N CYS A 95 -10.27 3.04 2.31
CA CYS A 95 -11.17 2.16 1.58
C CYS A 95 -11.28 0.78 2.26
N GLY A 96 -12.52 0.28 2.38
CA GLY A 96 -12.80 -1.07 2.87
C GLY A 96 -12.48 -1.31 4.34
N ASP A 97 -12.41 -2.60 4.71
CA ASP A 97 -12.09 -3.02 6.07
C ASP A 97 -10.59 -2.90 6.38
N ILE A 98 -10.29 -2.62 7.65
CA ILE A 98 -8.92 -2.47 8.13
C ILE A 98 -8.16 -3.80 8.02
N ILE A 99 -7.03 -3.78 7.34
CA ILE A 99 -6.04 -4.85 7.32
C ILE A 99 -4.97 -4.56 8.35
N HIS A 100 -4.84 -5.44 9.33
CA HIS A 100 -3.84 -5.41 10.38
C HIS A 100 -3.07 -6.75 10.46
N PRO A 101 -1.92 -6.85 11.16
CA PRO A 101 -1.08 -8.06 11.15
C PRO A 101 -1.79 -9.38 11.50
N LEU A 102 -2.86 -9.34 12.30
CA LEU A 102 -3.60 -10.53 12.75
C LEU A 102 -4.83 -10.92 11.91
N ASN A 103 -5.14 -10.23 10.80
CA ASN A 103 -6.31 -10.57 9.95
C ASN A 103 -5.96 -10.73 8.47
N LYS A 104 -4.69 -10.96 8.15
CA LYS A 104 -4.26 -11.28 6.78
C LYS A 104 -4.63 -12.71 6.40
N THR A 105 -5.91 -12.93 6.13
CA THR A 105 -6.47 -14.23 5.77
C THR A 105 -7.11 -14.16 4.39
N ALA A 106 -7.50 -15.33 3.85
CA ALA A 106 -8.21 -15.42 2.58
C ALA A 106 -9.52 -14.59 2.57
N ARG A 107 -10.13 -14.34 3.74
CA ARG A 107 -11.34 -13.52 3.86
C ARG A 107 -11.15 -12.13 3.24
N VAL A 108 -10.04 -11.47 3.56
CA VAL A 108 -9.72 -10.14 3.03
C VAL A 108 -9.58 -10.15 1.51
N LEU A 109 -9.00 -11.21 0.94
CA LEU A 109 -8.77 -11.30 -0.51
C LEU A 109 -10.07 -11.49 -1.31
N ILE A 110 -11.03 -12.21 -0.72
CA ILE A 110 -12.35 -12.39 -1.31
C ILE A 110 -13.09 -11.05 -1.38
N ASP A 111 -13.03 -10.28 -0.30
CA ASP A 111 -13.70 -8.97 -0.20
C ASP A 111 -13.06 -7.91 -1.13
N PHE A 112 -11.81 -8.12 -1.60
CA PHE A 112 -11.12 -7.26 -2.58
C PHE A 112 -11.36 -7.63 -4.05
N SER A 113 -11.93 -8.80 -4.31
CA SER A 113 -12.20 -9.30 -5.68
C SER A 113 -13.64 -9.08 -6.13
N ALA A 114 -14.47 -8.49 -5.27
CA ALA A 114 -15.88 -8.16 -5.50
C ALA A 114 -16.04 -6.65 -5.75
#